data_AF-A0A6M0FSN6-F1
#
_entry.id   AF-A0A6M0FSN6-F1
#
_cell.length_a   1.000
_cell.length_b   1.000
_cell.length_c   1.000
_cell.angle_alpha   90.00
_cell.angle_beta   90.00
_cell.angle_gamma   90.00
#
_symmetry.space_group_name_H-M   'P 1'
#
loop_
_entity.id
_entity.type
_entity.pdbx_description
1 polymer ?
#
loop_
_entity_poly.entity_id
_entity_poly.type
_entity_poly.pdbx_seq_one_letter_code
_entity_poly.pdbx_strand_id
1 'polypeptide(L)'
;MQINSEVTAYSFDRLIVCDTAEIAQFLIANNFHFEHNCAVLSIDGYPENIFSTVMQMLKQNPDLKVYAFHSANPRGVRMINELRNSPNWFGGNNLIIYDLGLLPRHVFPSKNMWIIKSDESARQVQQIPTAVKSTLSTDEIAWLEAGFHVELESFSPRKLLQVVSQGIAKTQEVANGYSSASDNSVGSGDSIDDGIMFIDVDDNRNVSFFASDSFG
;
A
#
# COMPACT_ATOMS: atom_id res chain seq x y z
N MET A 1 7.42 13.83 31.95
CA MET A 1 7.06 13.52 30.56
C MET A 1 8.15 12.61 30.03
N GLN A 2 7.94 11.30 30.10
CA GLN A 2 8.97 10.32 29.77
C GLN A 2 8.85 10.02 28.29
N ILE A 3 9.75 10.60 27.49
CA ILE A 3 9.90 10.26 26.08
C ILE A 3 10.19 8.77 26.05
N ASN A 4 9.33 7.98 25.40
CA ASN A 4 9.49 6.54 25.32
C ASN A 4 10.79 6.25 24.56
N SER A 5 11.85 5.96 25.32
CA SER A 5 13.25 5.83 24.86
C SER A 5 13.46 4.71 23.85
N GLU A 6 12.43 3.90 23.60
CA GLU A 6 12.42 2.84 22.61
C GLU A 6 12.37 3.40 21.18
N VAL A 7 11.70 4.53 20.91
CA VAL A 7 11.55 5.05 19.53
C VAL A 7 12.86 5.62 18.97
N THR A 8 13.73 6.15 19.82
CA THR A 8 15.01 6.77 19.42
C THR A 8 16.14 5.77 19.17
N ALA A 9 15.97 4.49 19.53
CA ALA A 9 16.97 3.45 19.32
C ALA A 9 16.79 2.70 17.99
N TYR A 10 15.67 2.90 17.29
CA TYR A 10 15.33 2.18 16.07
C TYR A 10 15.66 2.98 14.81
N SER A 11 16.58 2.43 14.02
CA SER A 11 16.77 2.84 12.63
C SER A 11 15.78 2.07 11.75
N PHE A 12 14.64 2.67 11.44
CA PHE A 12 13.69 2.10 10.50
C PHE A 12 14.24 2.23 9.07
N ASP A 13 14.42 1.09 8.40
CA ASP A 13 14.74 1.05 6.96
C ASP A 13 13.47 1.05 6.09
N ARG A 14 12.30 0.87 6.71
CA ARG A 14 11.00 0.81 6.05
C ARG A 14 9.96 1.67 6.74
N LEU A 15 9.01 2.15 5.96
CA LEU A 15 7.79 2.81 6.42
C LEU A 15 6.58 2.15 5.77
N ILE A 16 5.58 1.76 6.56
CA ILE A 16 4.23 1.47 6.09
C ILE A 16 3.35 2.67 6.40
N VAL A 17 2.66 3.17 5.39
CA VAL A 17 1.60 4.16 5.56
C VAL A 17 0.26 3.49 5.26
N CYS A 18 -0.67 3.60 6.19
CA CYS A 18 -2.03 3.11 6.09
C CYS A 18 -3.01 4.24 5.74
N ASP A 19 -4.09 3.94 5.05
CA ASP A 19 -5.14 4.93 4.80
C ASP A 19 -5.94 5.28 6.05
N THR A 20 -6.12 4.36 7.01
CA THR A 20 -6.85 4.62 8.27
C THR A 20 -5.96 4.47 9.51
N ALA A 21 -6.37 5.10 10.62
CA ALA A 21 -5.69 4.95 11.91
C ALA A 21 -5.92 3.54 12.48
N GLU A 22 -7.08 2.96 12.20
CA GLU A 22 -7.51 1.63 12.61
C GLU A 22 -6.59 0.55 12.05
N ILE A 23 -6.26 0.60 10.76
CA ILE A 23 -5.31 -0.34 10.14
C ILE A 23 -3.88 -0.12 10.66
N ALA A 24 -3.45 1.13 10.85
CA ALA A 24 -2.15 1.41 11.45
C ALA A 24 -2.05 0.87 12.88
N GLN A 25 -3.07 1.10 13.71
CA GLN A 25 -3.17 0.57 15.07
C GLN A 25 -3.20 -0.96 15.06
N PHE A 26 -3.94 -1.58 14.13
CA PHE A 26 -3.99 -3.02 13.97
C PHE A 26 -2.59 -3.60 13.73
N LEU A 27 -1.80 -3.04 12.81
CA LEU A 27 -0.44 -3.50 12.55
C LEU A 27 0.49 -3.30 13.77
N ILE A 28 0.36 -2.17 14.46
CA ILE A 28 1.14 -1.89 15.69
C ILE A 28 0.79 -2.90 16.79
N ALA A 29 -0.50 -3.16 17.02
CA ALA A 29 -0.99 -4.08 18.05
C ALA A 29 -0.57 -5.54 17.80
N ASN A 30 -0.28 -5.89 16.54
CA ASN A 30 0.26 -7.20 16.16
C ASN A 30 1.81 -7.20 16.07
N ASN A 31 2.49 -6.22 16.68
CA ASN A 31 3.96 -6.10 16.71
C ASN A 31 4.64 -6.05 15.32
N PHE A 32 3.89 -5.74 14.26
CA PHE A 32 4.39 -5.79 12.89
C PHE A 32 5.61 -4.89 12.66
N HIS A 33 5.55 -3.68 13.25
CA HIS A 33 6.63 -2.69 13.23
C HIS A 33 7.97 -3.25 13.75
N PHE A 34 7.94 -4.07 14.80
CA PHE A 34 9.11 -4.71 15.37
C PHE A 34 9.59 -5.88 14.50
N GLU A 35 8.69 -6.77 14.08
CA GLU A 35 9.03 -7.96 13.29
C GLU A 35 9.62 -7.63 11.91
N HIS A 36 9.18 -6.53 11.30
CA HIS A 36 9.59 -6.12 9.96
C HIS A 36 10.52 -4.89 9.93
N ASN A 37 11.03 -4.46 11.09
CA ASN A 37 11.87 -3.27 11.26
C ASN A 37 11.31 -2.04 10.51
N CYS A 38 10.02 -1.77 10.67
CA CYS A 38 9.34 -0.70 9.94
C CYS A 38 8.63 0.27 10.88
N ALA A 39 8.60 1.54 10.51
CA ALA A 39 7.65 2.48 11.08
C ALA A 39 6.26 2.20 10.49
N VAL A 40 5.21 2.37 11.28
CA VAL A 40 3.81 2.26 10.82
C VAL A 40 3.10 3.55 11.17
N LEU A 41 2.55 4.23 10.15
CA LEU A 41 1.82 5.48 10.29
C LEU A 41 0.49 5.40 9.52
N SER A 42 -0.50 6.22 9.86
CA SER A 42 -1.63 6.50 8.96
C SER A 42 -1.37 7.76 8.14
N ILE A 43 -2.06 7.92 7.01
CA ILE A 43 -1.95 9.09 6.12
C ILE A 43 -2.32 10.41 6.82
N ASP A 44 -3.19 10.34 7.85
CA ASP A 44 -3.60 11.47 8.68
C ASP A 44 -2.64 11.75 9.85
N GLY A 45 -1.58 10.95 10.00
CA GLY A 45 -0.51 11.18 10.97
C GLY A 45 -0.67 10.45 12.30
N TYR A 46 -1.46 9.38 12.36
CA TYR A 46 -1.44 8.46 13.50
C TYR A 46 -0.13 7.64 13.51
N PRO A 47 0.48 7.34 14.68
CA PRO A 47 0.16 7.87 16.00
C PRO A 47 0.65 9.33 16.16
N GLU A 48 -0.26 10.23 16.54
CA GLU A 48 -0.01 11.68 16.53
C GLU A 48 1.17 12.11 17.41
N ASN A 49 1.31 11.46 18.57
CA ASN A 49 2.30 11.82 19.59
C ASN A 49 3.76 11.57 19.16
N ILE A 50 3.99 10.72 18.15
CA ILE A 50 5.33 10.38 17.65
C ILE A 50 5.52 10.75 16.17
N PHE A 51 4.46 11.15 15.47
CA PHE A 51 4.46 11.37 14.03
C PHE A 51 5.59 12.30 13.56
N SER A 52 5.70 13.49 14.15
CA SER A 52 6.73 14.47 13.75
C SER A 52 8.14 13.94 13.95
N THR A 53 8.38 13.24 15.06
CA THR A 53 9.68 12.67 15.41
C THR A 53 10.05 11.55 14.45
N VAL A 54 9.12 10.62 14.20
CA VAL A 54 9.31 9.51 13.27
C VAL A 54 9.53 10.02 11.85
N MET A 55 8.73 10.98 11.37
CA MET A 55 8.90 11.56 10.04
C MET A 55 10.23 12.30 9.88
N GLN A 56 10.73 12.98 10.93
CA GLN A 56 12.05 13.60 10.90
C GLN A 56 13.16 12.56 10.71
N MET A 57 13.09 11.42 11.40
CA MET A 57 14.06 10.32 11.25
C MET A 57 13.97 9.68 9.86
N LEU A 58 12.76 9.39 9.39
CA LEU A 58 12.53 8.75 8.10
C LEU A 58 13.04 9.61 6.93
N LYS A 59 12.83 10.93 6.97
CA LYS A 59 13.34 11.86 5.94
C LYS A 59 14.87 11.92 5.86
N GLN A 60 15.58 11.48 6.89
CA GLN A 60 17.05 11.43 6.91
C GLN A 60 17.60 10.11 6.34
N ASN A 61 16.75 9.11 6.09
CA ASN A 61 17.16 7.81 5.55
C ASN A 61 17.08 7.81 4.01
N PRO A 62 18.21 7.87 3.28
CA PRO A 62 18.21 7.86 1.81
C PRO A 62 17.76 6.52 1.21
N ASP A 63 17.88 5.42 1.97
CA ASP A 63 17.53 4.07 1.55
C ASP A 63 16.12 3.65 2.00
N LEU A 64 15.32 4.61 2.47
CA LEU A 64 13.97 4.35 3.00
C LEU A 64 13.08 3.72 1.93
N LYS A 65 12.50 2.57 2.27
CA LYS A 65 11.43 1.94 1.49
C LYS A 65 10.07 2.32 2.05
N VAL A 66 9.21 2.90 1.22
CA VAL A 66 7.87 3.32 1.61
C VAL A 66 6.85 2.36 1.01
N TYR A 67 5.95 1.83 1.84
CA TYR A 67 4.87 0.94 1.47
C TYR A 67 3.54 1.60 1.78
N ALA A 68 2.67 1.69 0.79
CA ALA A 68 1.30 2.16 0.95
C ALA A 68 0.36 0.96 1.12
N PHE A 69 -0.44 0.96 2.18
CA PHE A 69 -1.40 -0.09 2.46
C PHE A 69 -2.79 0.52 2.69
N HIS A 70 -3.69 0.38 1.71
CA HIS A 70 -4.96 1.07 1.72
C HIS A 70 -6.11 0.23 1.15
N SER A 71 -7.33 0.66 1.42
CA SER A 71 -8.57 0.13 0.89
C SER A 71 -8.80 0.51 -0.59
N ALA A 72 -9.66 -0.24 -1.28
CA ALA A 72 -10.17 0.15 -2.60
C ALA A 72 -11.33 1.13 -2.44
N ASN A 73 -10.98 2.34 -2.01
CA ASN A 73 -11.92 3.44 -1.80
C ASN A 73 -11.29 4.77 -2.31
N PRO A 74 -12.07 5.86 -2.40
CA PRO A 74 -11.58 7.14 -2.91
C PRO A 74 -10.38 7.73 -2.15
N ARG A 75 -10.23 7.39 -0.86
CA ARG A 75 -9.12 7.84 -0.01
C ARG A 75 -7.85 7.05 -0.32
N GLY A 76 -7.95 5.72 -0.36
CA GLY A 76 -6.85 4.81 -0.64
C GLY A 76 -6.22 5.07 -2.01
N VAL A 77 -7.03 5.20 -3.08
CA VAL A 77 -6.50 5.45 -4.43
C VAL A 77 -5.76 6.78 -4.57
N ARG A 78 -5.98 7.75 -3.67
CA ARG A 78 -5.22 9.02 -3.64
C ARG A 78 -3.93 8.94 -2.84
N MET A 79 -3.76 7.93 -2.00
CA MET A 79 -2.75 7.92 -0.95
C MET A 79 -1.33 8.04 -1.51
N ILE A 80 -1.02 7.35 -2.61
CA ILE A 80 0.28 7.46 -3.29
C ILE A 80 0.56 8.91 -3.73
N ASN A 81 -0.44 9.57 -4.31
CA ASN A 81 -0.32 10.95 -4.75
C ASN A 81 -0.15 11.91 -3.57
N GLU A 82 -0.87 11.68 -2.46
CA GLU A 82 -0.74 12.48 -1.25
C GLU A 82 0.65 12.31 -0.61
N LEU A 83 1.16 11.08 -0.50
CA LEU A 83 2.50 10.79 0.01
C LEU A 83 3.61 11.50 -0.77
N ARG A 84 3.48 11.53 -2.09
CA ARG A 84 4.45 12.19 -2.97
C ARG A 84 4.40 13.69 -2.86
N ASN A 85 3.21 14.27 -2.93
CA ASN A 85 3.08 15.71 -3.16
C ASN A 85 2.90 16.52 -1.88
N SER A 86 2.52 15.89 -0.76
CA SER A 86 2.31 16.60 0.49
C SER A 86 3.64 16.98 1.15
N PRO A 87 3.83 18.25 1.57
CA PRO A 87 5.02 18.68 2.33
C PRO A 87 5.18 17.98 3.68
N ASN A 88 4.05 17.59 4.30
CA ASN A 88 4.04 16.85 5.56
C ASN A 88 4.62 15.43 5.39
N TRP A 89 4.50 14.90 4.17
CA TRP A 89 5.11 13.64 3.74
C TRP A 89 6.40 13.93 2.97
N PHE A 90 6.55 13.45 1.73
CA PHE A 90 7.84 13.47 1.03
C PHE A 90 8.00 14.63 0.03
N GLY A 91 6.96 15.44 -0.19
CA GLY A 91 7.06 16.76 -0.84
C GLY A 91 7.81 16.82 -2.17
N GLY A 92 7.73 15.77 -3.01
CA GLY A 92 8.38 15.69 -4.32
C GLY A 92 9.74 15.01 -4.34
N ASN A 93 10.21 14.46 -3.20
CA ASN A 93 11.42 13.65 -3.18
C ASN A 93 11.25 12.38 -4.02
N ASN A 94 12.32 11.97 -4.70
CA ASN A 94 12.32 10.84 -5.62
C ASN A 94 12.42 9.48 -4.91
N LEU A 95 11.54 9.26 -3.93
CA LEU A 95 11.46 8.00 -3.19
C LEU A 95 10.60 6.98 -3.95
N ILE A 96 11.03 5.73 -3.93
CA ILE A 96 10.23 4.62 -4.45
C ILE A 96 9.13 4.33 -3.43
N ILE A 97 7.87 4.37 -3.90
CA ILE A 97 6.70 4.00 -3.11
C ILE A 97 6.11 2.73 -3.69
N TYR A 98 6.06 1.69 -2.86
CA TYR A 98 5.48 0.40 -3.17
C TYR A 98 3.99 0.41 -2.80
N ASP A 99 3.13 0.14 -3.79
CA ASP A 99 1.70 0.07 -3.55
C ASP A 99 1.30 -1.38 -3.20
N LEU A 100 1.01 -1.60 -1.92
CA LEU A 100 0.48 -2.86 -1.38
C LEU A 100 -1.05 -2.80 -1.18
N GLY A 101 -1.68 -1.67 -1.51
CA GLY A 101 -3.10 -1.42 -1.27
C GLY A 101 -4.01 -2.17 -2.24
N LEU A 102 -5.27 -2.30 -1.84
CA LEU A 102 -6.31 -2.81 -2.69
C LEU A 102 -6.74 -1.71 -3.68
N LEU A 103 -6.69 -2.01 -4.98
CA LEU A 103 -7.20 -1.15 -6.04
C LEU A 103 -8.54 -1.70 -6.57
N PRO A 104 -9.42 -0.87 -7.16
CA PRO A 104 -10.69 -1.35 -7.70
C PRO A 104 -10.52 -2.46 -8.75
N ARG A 105 -9.45 -2.42 -9.58
CA ARG A 105 -9.12 -3.51 -10.52
C ARG A 105 -8.93 -4.89 -9.87
N HIS A 106 -8.53 -4.96 -8.59
CA HIS A 106 -8.39 -6.23 -7.86
C HIS A 106 -9.75 -6.79 -7.40
N VAL A 107 -10.76 -5.93 -7.31
CA VAL A 107 -12.11 -6.31 -6.90
C VAL A 107 -12.88 -6.94 -8.07
N PHE A 108 -12.69 -6.44 -9.29
CA PHE A 108 -13.45 -6.88 -10.48
C PHE A 108 -13.38 -8.38 -10.79
N PRO A 109 -12.22 -9.06 -10.74
CA PRO A 109 -12.17 -10.50 -10.96
C PRO A 109 -12.62 -11.31 -9.73
N SER A 110 -12.71 -10.69 -8.55
CA SER A 110 -13.03 -11.40 -7.31
C SER A 110 -14.51 -11.70 -7.17
N LYS A 111 -14.82 -12.93 -6.77
CA LYS A 111 -16.21 -13.37 -6.50
C LYS A 111 -16.59 -13.28 -5.01
N ASN A 112 -15.61 -13.09 -4.13
CA ASN A 112 -15.77 -13.26 -2.69
C ASN A 112 -15.51 -11.98 -1.88
N MET A 113 -15.16 -10.87 -2.54
CA MET A 113 -14.97 -9.60 -1.85
C MET A 113 -16.30 -8.96 -1.46
N TRP A 114 -16.37 -8.46 -0.23
CA TRP A 114 -17.52 -7.74 0.26
C TRP A 114 -17.49 -6.29 -0.23
N ILE A 115 -18.28 -6.00 -1.26
CA ILE A 115 -18.39 -4.66 -1.85
C ILE A 115 -19.44 -3.85 -1.09
N ILE A 116 -19.03 -2.68 -0.60
CA ILE A 116 -19.89 -1.72 0.08
C ILE A 116 -20.26 -0.62 -0.92
N LYS A 117 -21.48 -0.07 -0.80
CA LYS A 117 -21.92 1.10 -1.55
C LYS A 117 -22.33 2.21 -0.60
N SER A 118 -21.79 3.41 -0.77
CA SER A 118 -22.22 4.58 0.00
C SER A 118 -22.19 5.87 -0.82
N ASP A 119 -23.16 6.76 -0.56
CA ASP A 119 -23.21 8.08 -1.19
C ASP A 119 -22.02 8.96 -0.75
N GLU A 120 -21.51 8.74 0.45
CA GLU A 120 -20.33 9.44 0.95
C GLU A 120 -19.08 9.10 0.11
N SER A 121 -18.86 7.82 -0.17
CA SER A 121 -17.78 7.37 -1.05
C SER A 121 -17.89 8.01 -2.43
N ALA A 122 -19.08 8.00 -3.04
CA ALA A 122 -19.32 8.64 -4.33
C ALA A 122 -18.97 10.14 -4.34
N ARG A 123 -19.29 10.87 -3.26
CA ARG A 123 -18.95 12.30 -3.11
C ARG A 123 -17.45 12.53 -3.00
N GLN A 124 -16.73 11.66 -2.31
CA GLN A 124 -15.27 11.78 -2.14
C GLN A 124 -14.51 11.60 -3.46
N VAL A 125 -15.09 10.94 -4.47
CA VAL A 125 -14.50 10.81 -5.81
C VAL A 125 -14.30 12.15 -6.51
N GLN A 126 -15.15 13.13 -6.21
CA GLN A 126 -15.01 14.49 -6.74
C GLN A 126 -13.73 15.18 -6.25
N GLN A 127 -13.16 14.72 -5.13
CA GLN A 127 -11.93 15.23 -4.56
C GLN A 127 -10.69 14.49 -5.09
N ILE A 128 -10.84 13.46 -5.92
CA ILE A 128 -9.71 12.74 -6.52
C ILE A 128 -9.03 13.65 -7.56
N PRO A 129 -7.73 13.98 -7.38
CA PRO A 129 -6.99 14.79 -8.33
C PRO A 129 -6.96 14.16 -9.72
N THR A 130 -6.94 14.97 -10.77
CA THR A 130 -6.86 14.49 -12.16
C THR A 130 -5.65 13.59 -12.40
N ALA A 131 -4.52 13.88 -11.75
CA ALA A 131 -3.32 13.05 -11.82
C ALA A 131 -3.59 11.61 -11.32
N VAL A 132 -4.39 11.44 -10.26
CA VAL A 132 -4.79 10.12 -9.75
C VAL A 132 -5.81 9.48 -10.69
N LYS A 133 -6.80 10.22 -11.18
CA LYS A 133 -7.76 9.65 -12.15
C LYS A 133 -7.07 9.08 -13.39
N SER A 134 -5.96 9.68 -13.83
CA SER A 134 -5.17 9.18 -14.96
C SER A 134 -4.46 7.83 -14.72
N THR A 135 -4.33 7.38 -13.47
CA THR A 135 -3.75 6.07 -13.13
C THR A 135 -4.80 4.96 -13.08
N LEU A 136 -6.08 5.33 -13.07
CA LEU A 136 -7.22 4.43 -12.98
C LEU A 136 -7.84 4.23 -14.36
N SER A 137 -8.34 3.04 -14.63
CA SER A 137 -9.14 2.79 -15.82
C SER A 137 -10.52 3.46 -15.72
N THR A 138 -11.18 3.63 -16.86
CA THR A 138 -12.54 4.17 -16.91
C THR A 138 -13.51 3.38 -16.03
N ASP A 139 -13.38 2.05 -15.99
CA ASP A 139 -14.23 1.17 -15.19
C ASP A 139 -13.98 1.36 -13.69
N GLU A 140 -12.72 1.55 -13.28
CA GLU A 140 -12.36 1.85 -11.88
C GLU A 140 -12.94 3.19 -11.44
N ILE A 141 -12.87 4.22 -12.29
CA ILE A 141 -13.45 5.53 -12.00
C ILE A 141 -14.97 5.42 -11.88
N ALA A 142 -15.63 4.78 -12.85
CA ALA A 142 -17.09 4.63 -12.84
C ALA A 142 -17.58 3.83 -11.62
N TRP A 143 -16.83 2.80 -11.20
CA TRP A 143 -17.13 2.02 -10.02
C TRP A 143 -17.07 2.86 -8.73
N LEU A 144 -16.01 3.67 -8.57
CA LEU A 144 -15.88 4.60 -7.46
C LEU A 144 -16.98 5.69 -7.50
N GLU A 145 -17.28 6.26 -8.67
CA GLU A 145 -18.31 7.31 -8.84
C GLU A 145 -19.71 6.79 -8.51
N ALA A 146 -19.97 5.51 -8.73
CA ALA A 146 -21.20 4.85 -8.28
C ALA A 146 -21.26 4.62 -6.76
N GLY A 147 -20.18 4.95 -6.02
CA GLY A 147 -20.07 4.84 -4.57
C GLY A 147 -19.62 3.47 -4.08
N PHE A 148 -19.20 2.58 -4.98
CA PHE A 148 -18.68 1.27 -4.59
C PHE A 148 -17.27 1.41 -4.02
N HIS A 149 -16.99 0.63 -2.98
CA HIS A 149 -15.69 0.56 -2.31
C HIS A 149 -15.53 -0.78 -1.57
N VAL A 150 -14.30 -1.14 -1.25
CA VAL A 150 -13.95 -2.27 -0.38
C VAL A 150 -12.96 -1.79 0.66
N GLU A 151 -13.27 -2.01 1.93
CA GLU A 151 -12.40 -1.67 3.06
C GLU A 151 -11.47 -2.83 3.43
N LEU A 152 -10.24 -2.53 3.83
CA LEU A 152 -9.28 -3.54 4.32
C LEU A 152 -9.85 -4.31 5.52
N GLU A 153 -10.62 -3.65 6.36
CA GLU A 153 -11.31 -4.21 7.52
C GLU A 153 -12.32 -5.31 7.15
N SER A 154 -12.69 -5.45 5.87
CA SER A 154 -13.52 -6.57 5.39
C SER A 154 -12.76 -7.90 5.32
N PHE A 155 -11.43 -7.88 5.38
CA PHE A 155 -10.58 -9.08 5.35
C PHE A 155 -10.26 -9.57 6.76
N SER A 156 -9.95 -10.87 6.88
CA SER A 156 -9.49 -11.42 8.15
C SER A 156 -8.14 -10.80 8.58
N PRO A 157 -7.88 -10.60 9.89
CA PRO A 157 -6.59 -10.15 10.41
C PRO A 157 -5.38 -10.88 9.82
N ARG A 158 -5.48 -12.22 9.71
CA ARG A 158 -4.41 -13.07 9.17
C ARG A 158 -4.12 -12.75 7.71
N LYS A 159 -5.15 -12.48 6.90
CA LYS A 159 -4.98 -12.12 5.48
C LYS A 159 -4.30 -10.76 5.37
N LEU A 160 -4.70 -9.77 6.17
CA LEU A 160 -4.06 -8.45 6.17
C LEU A 160 -2.56 -8.54 6.52
N LEU A 161 -2.22 -9.23 7.61
CA LEU A 161 -0.81 -9.44 7.99
C LEU A 161 -0.04 -10.17 6.88
N GLN A 162 -0.63 -11.23 6.31
CA GLN A 162 -0.03 -11.99 5.22
C GLN A 162 0.25 -11.11 3.99
N VAL A 163 -0.70 -10.29 3.57
CA VAL A 163 -0.54 -9.39 2.41
C VAL A 163 0.64 -8.45 2.62
N VAL A 164 0.72 -7.79 3.78
CA VAL A 164 1.78 -6.82 4.06
C VAL A 164 3.15 -7.53 4.15
N SER A 165 3.24 -8.65 4.88
CA SER A 165 4.50 -9.41 4.98
C SER A 165 4.98 -9.95 3.63
N GLN A 166 4.07 -10.49 2.80
CA GLN A 166 4.41 -10.99 1.46
C GLN A 166 4.83 -9.85 0.53
N GLY A 167 4.15 -8.70 0.59
CA GLY A 167 4.53 -7.51 -0.17
C GLY A 167 5.95 -7.04 0.17
N ILE A 168 6.28 -6.96 1.47
CA ILE A 168 7.63 -6.61 1.91
C ILE A 168 8.66 -7.63 1.42
N ALA A 169 8.43 -8.94 1.59
CA ALA A 169 9.36 -9.98 1.16
C ALA A 169 9.65 -9.90 -0.35
N LYS A 170 8.61 -9.79 -1.18
CA LYS A 170 8.75 -9.70 -2.64
C LYS A 170 9.58 -8.49 -3.08
N THR A 171 9.35 -7.32 -2.48
CA THR A 171 10.16 -6.12 -2.80
C THR A 171 11.64 -6.27 -2.41
N GLN A 172 11.97 -7.12 -1.43
CA GLN A 172 13.35 -7.42 -1.07
C GLN A 172 14.00 -8.35 -2.10
N GLU A 173 13.29 -9.37 -2.59
CA GLU A 173 13.79 -10.29 -3.62
C GLU A 173 14.11 -9.54 -4.92
N VAL A 174 13.21 -8.64 -5.35
CA VAL A 174 13.40 -7.79 -6.53
C VAL A 174 14.60 -6.84 -6.33
N ALA A 175 14.70 -6.19 -5.17
CA ALA A 175 15.83 -5.30 -4.87
C ALA A 175 17.19 -6.01 -4.80
N ASN A 176 17.21 -7.29 -4.42
CA ASN A 176 18.42 -8.10 -4.31
C ASN A 176 18.83 -8.80 -5.62
N GLY A 177 18.12 -8.55 -6.73
CA GLY A 177 18.49 -9.07 -8.05
C GLY A 177 18.09 -10.53 -8.30
N TYR A 178 17.25 -11.14 -7.46
CA TYR A 178 16.67 -12.44 -7.75
C TYR A 178 15.45 -12.28 -8.67
N SER A 179 15.71 -11.98 -9.94
CA SER A 179 14.73 -12.22 -11.00
C SER A 179 14.74 -13.70 -11.30
N SER A 180 13.77 -14.47 -10.80
CA SER A 180 13.46 -15.79 -11.36
C SER A 180 12.91 -15.56 -12.77
N ALA A 181 13.81 -15.38 -13.73
CA ALA A 181 13.52 -15.59 -15.13
C ALA A 181 13.29 -17.09 -15.31
N SER A 182 12.05 -17.55 -15.21
CA SER A 182 11.68 -18.86 -15.72
C SER A 182 11.70 -18.80 -17.25
N ASP A 183 12.64 -19.56 -17.77
CA ASP A 183 12.95 -19.77 -19.18
C ASP A 183 11.71 -20.26 -19.95
N ASN A 184 11.46 -19.63 -21.10
CA ASN A 184 10.34 -19.96 -21.98
C ASN A 184 10.66 -21.28 -22.72
N SER A 185 10.35 -22.42 -22.10
CA SER A 185 10.31 -23.71 -22.80
C SER A 185 8.88 -24.22 -22.90
N VAL A 186 8.38 -24.26 -24.13
CA VAL A 186 7.08 -24.80 -24.51
C VAL A 186 7.07 -26.30 -24.21
N GLY A 187 6.33 -26.72 -23.18
CA GLY A 187 6.09 -28.10 -22.82
C GLY A 187 4.63 -28.31 -22.43
N SER A 188 3.90 -29.05 -23.24
CA SER A 188 2.49 -29.38 -23.04
C SER A 188 2.27 -30.24 -21.79
N GLY A 189 1.27 -29.90 -20.98
CA GLY A 189 0.60 -30.83 -20.06
C GLY A 189 0.67 -30.47 -18.58
N ASP A 190 -0.52 -30.39 -17.98
CA ASP A 190 -0.88 -30.35 -16.55
C ASP A 190 -0.66 -29.06 -15.74
N SER A 191 -1.78 -28.35 -15.58
CA SER A 191 -2.30 -27.73 -14.35
C SER A 191 -1.29 -27.33 -13.28
N ILE A 192 -0.68 -26.16 -13.46
CA ILE A 192 -0.18 -25.34 -12.35
C ILE A 192 -0.83 -23.97 -12.51
N ASP A 193 -1.67 -23.62 -11.55
CA ASP A 193 -2.21 -22.27 -11.34
C ASP A 193 -1.08 -21.39 -10.79
N ASP A 194 -0.08 -21.12 -11.63
CA ASP A 194 0.93 -20.10 -11.36
C ASP A 194 0.32 -18.75 -11.71
N GLY A 195 -0.26 -18.10 -10.70
CA GLY A 195 -0.70 -16.71 -10.78
C GLY A 195 0.46 -15.82 -11.20
N ILE A 196 0.41 -15.37 -12.46
CA ILE A 196 1.37 -14.42 -13.03
C ILE A 196 1.08 -13.05 -12.42
N MET A 197 1.85 -12.67 -11.40
CA MET A 197 1.80 -11.33 -10.79
C MET A 197 2.48 -10.30 -11.70
N PHE A 198 1.71 -9.33 -12.19
CA PHE A 198 2.25 -8.21 -12.98
C PHE A 198 2.90 -7.17 -12.06
N ILE A 199 4.23 -7.02 -12.13
CA ILE A 199 4.93 -5.85 -11.61
C ILE A 199 4.87 -4.79 -12.70
N ASP A 200 3.89 -3.90 -12.63
CA ASP A 200 3.87 -2.71 -13.48
C ASP A 200 4.73 -1.64 -12.79
N VAL A 201 5.91 -1.38 -13.36
CA VAL A 201 6.75 -0.24 -12.98
C VAL A 201 6.36 0.89 -13.91
N ASP A 202 5.58 1.86 -13.42
CA ASP A 202 5.31 3.08 -14.17
C ASP A 202 6.63 3.89 -14.20
N ASP A 203 7.40 3.71 -15.28
CA ASP A 203 8.75 4.26 -15.54
C ASP A 203 8.83 5.79 -15.36
N ASN A 204 7.68 6.49 -15.36
CA ASN A 204 7.62 7.93 -15.21
C ASN A 204 7.19 8.38 -13.78
N ARG A 205 6.89 7.43 -12.87
CA ARG A 205 6.32 7.74 -11.55
C ARG A 205 6.98 7.04 -10.37
N ASN A 206 7.98 6.17 -10.54
CA ASN A 206 8.60 5.42 -9.42
C ASN A 206 7.56 4.76 -8.48
N VAL A 207 6.46 4.24 -9.05
CA VAL A 207 5.50 3.36 -8.36
C VAL A 207 5.79 1.94 -8.83
N SER A 208 5.73 0.99 -7.91
CA SER A 208 5.64 -0.42 -8.25
C SER A 208 4.44 -1.02 -7.56
N PHE A 209 3.56 -1.67 -8.34
CA PHE A 209 2.30 -2.27 -7.87
C PHE A 209 2.50 -3.76 -7.56
N PHE A 210 1.99 -4.24 -6.42
CA PHE A 210 2.19 -5.64 -5.97
C PHE A 210 0.93 -6.37 -5.49
N ALA A 211 -0.25 -5.74 -5.55
CA ALA A 211 -1.42 -6.22 -4.81
C ALA A 211 -2.41 -7.11 -5.60
N SER A 212 -2.19 -7.39 -6.89
CA SER A 212 -3.22 -8.03 -7.74
C SER A 212 -3.71 -9.38 -7.23
N ASP A 213 -2.83 -10.26 -6.76
CA ASP A 213 -3.20 -11.61 -6.33
C ASP A 213 -3.12 -11.77 -4.80
N SER A 214 -2.66 -10.74 -4.10
CA SER A 214 -2.46 -10.80 -2.64
C SER A 214 -3.79 -10.80 -1.89
N PHE A 215 -4.84 -10.20 -2.46
CA PHE A 215 -6.18 -10.14 -1.87
C PHE A 215 -7.18 -11.16 -2.44
N GLY A 216 -6.85 -11.80 -3.56
CA GLY A 216 -7.61 -12.89 -4.19
C GLY A 216 -7.60 -14.18 -3.38
#